data_AF-T1AE99-F1
#
_entry.id   AF-T1AE99-F1
#
_cell.length_a   1.000
_cell.length_b   1.000
_cell.length_c   1.000
_cell.angle_alpha   90.00
_cell.angle_beta   90.00
_cell.angle_gamma   90.00
#
_symmetry.space_group_name_H-M   'P 1'
#
loop_
_entity.id
_entity.type
_entity.pdbx_description
1 polymer ?
#
loop_
_entity_poly.entity_id
_entity_poly.type
_entity_poly.pdbx_seq_one_letter_code
_entity_poly.pdbx_strand_id
1 'polypeptide(L)'
;PGFYCTLTLTAQTAYALQKYADSGTKDRFLSKYLDPDDPWYGATYYTEIQGGSDLGSNRASASFQDGKWTISSDDKYFASNAGLADGAIITARPDGSESGVKGLSIFFVPARNSRGELNYNVRRLKDKLGTISVPTGEVEMHNAEAYLLGDRRHGIYYAMEILMVSRIDDAISAVGIARKALWESYKYACVRTAFGRRIIDQPLMLRDFLQMEAELEGSLILAVLASSLFSKASSQVPPYDDSYHIARAFSHIAKNNASWVSDSITRYCMEIFGGKGFLREFPIEKFHRDAIVTSIWEGTSNIQALDLVELLVKRNTHIAIRDLLMKLGKEIEDEENRTRVAGSLVQSFSLVEKWLSCKNPEIHAKEILDELAHDISMVYLFSIAEAEHGTRSKQVASMFYFMHFGGSTDIDDVFLNPAAISWMGKL
;
A
#
# COMPACT_ATOMS: atom_id res chain seq x y z
N PRO A 1 -9.17 -10.23 -1.34
CA PRO A 1 -7.89 -9.97 -0.61
C PRO A 1 -6.88 -11.11 -0.76
N GLY A 2 -7.25 -12.36 -0.46
CA GLY A 2 -6.26 -13.44 -0.49
C GLY A 2 -5.63 -13.69 -1.87
N PHE A 3 -6.42 -13.83 -2.93
CA PHE A 3 -5.89 -14.00 -4.29
C PHE A 3 -5.00 -12.84 -4.75
N TYR A 4 -5.32 -11.62 -4.30
CA TYR A 4 -4.55 -10.43 -4.63
C TYR A 4 -3.10 -10.49 -4.09
N CYS A 5 -2.89 -10.98 -2.86
CA CYS A 5 -1.53 -11.12 -2.32
C CYS A 5 -0.68 -12.04 -3.22
N THR A 6 -1.26 -13.14 -3.70
CA THR A 6 -0.58 -14.04 -4.63
C THR A 6 -0.20 -13.34 -5.94
N LEU A 7 -1.08 -12.50 -6.50
CA LEU A 7 -0.78 -11.71 -7.70
C LEU A 7 0.33 -10.68 -7.45
N THR A 8 0.27 -9.92 -6.36
CA THR A 8 1.29 -8.92 -6.02
C THR A 8 2.67 -9.54 -5.84
N LEU A 9 2.77 -10.66 -5.12
CA LEU A 9 4.03 -11.37 -4.94
C LEU A 9 4.58 -11.95 -6.26
N THR A 10 3.68 -12.39 -7.14
CA THR A 10 4.03 -12.85 -8.49
C THR A 10 4.56 -11.69 -9.33
N ALA A 11 3.87 -10.55 -9.32
CA ALA A 11 4.30 -9.33 -10.00
C ALA A 11 5.65 -8.82 -9.46
N GLN A 12 5.87 -8.83 -8.15
CA GLN A 12 7.15 -8.47 -7.54
C GLN A 12 8.30 -9.37 -8.02
N THR A 13 8.04 -10.67 -8.10
CA THR A 13 9.05 -11.65 -8.54
C THR A 13 9.39 -11.44 -10.01
N ALA A 14 8.37 -11.31 -10.87
CA ALA A 14 8.54 -11.01 -12.28
C ALA A 14 9.24 -9.65 -12.51
N TYR A 15 8.88 -8.62 -11.73
CA TYR A 15 9.50 -7.30 -11.77
C TYR A 15 10.99 -7.36 -11.42
N ALA A 16 11.34 -8.04 -10.32
CA ALA A 16 12.73 -8.21 -9.91
C ALA A 16 13.56 -8.98 -10.96
N LEU A 17 13.01 -10.05 -11.53
CA LEU A 17 13.64 -10.79 -12.63
C LEU A 17 13.80 -9.92 -13.87
N GLN A 18 12.75 -9.21 -14.27
CA GLN A 18 12.79 -8.35 -15.46
C GLN A 18 13.83 -7.25 -15.32
N LYS A 19 14.00 -6.68 -14.13
CA LYS A 19 14.85 -5.51 -13.94
C LYS A 19 16.29 -5.86 -13.58
N TYR A 20 16.51 -6.88 -12.76
CA TYR A 20 17.80 -7.12 -12.11
C TYR A 20 18.43 -8.49 -12.41
N ALA A 21 17.72 -9.42 -13.04
CA ALA A 21 18.34 -10.67 -13.45
C ALA A 21 19.35 -10.45 -14.60
N ASP A 22 20.42 -11.23 -14.60
CA ASP A 22 21.28 -11.37 -15.78
C ASP A 22 20.53 -12.07 -16.94
N SER A 23 21.13 -12.09 -18.13
CA SER A 23 20.48 -12.67 -19.31
C SER A 23 20.14 -14.15 -19.12
N GLY A 24 21.05 -14.94 -18.55
CA GLY A 24 20.84 -16.38 -18.35
C GLY A 24 19.70 -16.68 -17.37
N THR A 25 19.62 -15.93 -16.27
CA THR A 25 18.55 -16.06 -15.28
C THR A 25 17.21 -15.59 -15.85
N LYS A 26 17.21 -14.47 -16.59
CA LYS A 26 16.01 -13.95 -17.26
C LYS A 26 15.46 -14.94 -18.28
N ASP A 27 16.30 -15.44 -19.18
CA ASP A 27 15.91 -16.37 -20.25
C ASP A 27 15.32 -17.67 -19.68
N ARG A 28 15.84 -18.12 -18.53
CA ARG A 28 15.41 -19.35 -17.87
C ARG A 28 14.07 -19.22 -17.14
N PHE A 29 13.81 -18.08 -16.49
CA PHE A 29 12.71 -17.98 -15.52
C PHE A 29 11.64 -16.95 -15.87
N LEU A 30 11.98 -15.82 -16.51
CA LEU A 30 11.02 -14.72 -16.66
C LEU A 30 9.80 -15.12 -17.50
N SER A 31 10.01 -15.83 -18.61
CA SER A 31 8.93 -16.25 -19.52
C SER A 31 7.88 -17.11 -18.83
N LYS A 32 8.24 -17.84 -17.78
CA LYS A 32 7.33 -18.68 -16.99
C LYS A 32 6.29 -17.88 -16.20
N TYR A 33 6.64 -16.67 -15.77
CA TYR A 33 5.70 -15.77 -15.09
C TYR A 33 4.76 -15.05 -16.06
N LEU A 34 5.06 -15.07 -17.36
CA LEU A 34 4.30 -14.40 -18.41
C LEU A 34 3.50 -15.37 -19.27
N ASP A 35 3.54 -16.67 -18.94
CA ASP A 35 2.78 -17.71 -19.61
C ASP A 35 1.28 -17.61 -19.26
N PRO A 36 0.39 -17.34 -20.23
CA PRO A 36 -1.03 -17.18 -19.95
C PRO A 36 -1.75 -18.50 -19.65
N ASP A 37 -1.17 -19.65 -20.03
CA ASP A 37 -1.81 -20.96 -19.90
C ASP A 37 -1.40 -21.67 -18.61
N ASP A 38 -0.13 -21.51 -18.20
CA ASP A 38 0.42 -22.10 -16.96
C ASP A 38 1.42 -21.14 -16.28
N PRO A 39 0.94 -20.02 -15.69
CA PRO A 39 1.81 -19.02 -15.10
C PRO A 39 2.44 -19.52 -13.80
N TRP A 40 3.74 -19.28 -13.66
CA TRP A 40 4.41 -19.43 -12.37
C TRP A 40 3.89 -18.43 -11.33
N TYR A 41 3.81 -18.87 -10.09
CA TYR A 41 3.51 -18.02 -8.93
C TYR A 41 4.80 -17.58 -8.23
N GLY A 42 4.85 -16.31 -7.82
CA GLY A 42 6.03 -15.73 -7.15
C GLY A 42 5.84 -15.52 -5.66
N ALA A 43 6.94 -15.23 -4.97
CA ALA A 43 6.99 -14.91 -3.55
C ALA A 43 8.13 -13.93 -3.22
N THR A 44 8.02 -13.24 -2.08
CA THR A 44 9.12 -12.46 -1.49
C THR A 44 9.31 -12.91 -0.04
N TYR A 45 10.52 -13.35 0.31
CA TYR A 45 10.86 -13.90 1.63
C TYR A 45 11.92 -13.04 2.32
N TYR A 46 11.47 -11.95 2.94
CA TYR A 46 12.35 -10.99 3.60
C TYR A 46 12.38 -11.13 5.12
N THR A 47 11.21 -11.33 5.75
CA THR A 47 11.10 -11.36 7.22
C THR A 47 11.69 -12.62 7.83
N GLU A 48 12.47 -12.44 8.88
CA GLU A 48 13.03 -13.49 9.75
C GLU A 48 12.53 -13.32 11.18
N ILE A 49 12.77 -14.28 12.09
CA ILE A 49 12.19 -14.26 13.45
C ILE A 49 12.61 -13.00 14.22
N GLN A 50 13.84 -12.53 14.03
CA GLN A 50 14.38 -11.35 14.72
C GLN A 50 13.83 -10.03 14.19
N GLY A 51 13.27 -9.98 12.98
CA GLY A 51 12.85 -8.72 12.38
C GLY A 51 12.25 -8.81 10.98
N GLY A 52 11.23 -7.98 10.73
CA GLY A 52 10.70 -7.69 9.39
C GLY A 52 11.02 -6.27 8.93
N SER A 53 10.84 -5.27 9.81
CA SER A 53 11.13 -3.86 9.50
C SER A 53 12.63 -3.58 9.38
N ASP A 54 13.45 -4.17 10.25
CA ASP A 54 14.90 -4.06 10.19
C ASP A 54 15.51 -5.24 9.43
N LEU A 55 15.53 -5.14 8.10
CA LEU A 55 16.16 -6.15 7.25
C LEU A 55 17.67 -6.30 7.52
N GLY A 56 18.34 -5.27 8.05
CA GLY A 56 19.76 -5.32 8.37
C GLY A 56 20.10 -6.40 9.40
N SER A 57 19.13 -6.77 10.23
CA SER A 57 19.22 -7.85 11.21
C SER A 57 19.10 -9.27 10.60
N ASN A 58 18.81 -9.40 9.29
CA ASN A 58 18.67 -10.70 8.63
C ASN A 58 19.94 -11.55 8.75
N ARG A 59 19.76 -12.85 8.96
CA ARG A 59 20.79 -13.86 9.21
C ARG A 59 20.93 -14.85 8.06
N ALA A 60 19.98 -14.92 7.13
CA ALA A 60 20.14 -15.71 5.91
C ALA A 60 21.47 -15.40 5.23
N SER A 61 22.26 -16.43 4.91
CA SER A 61 23.57 -16.32 4.29
C SER A 61 23.54 -16.76 2.84
N ALA A 62 24.47 -16.24 2.04
CA ALA A 62 24.66 -16.61 0.65
C ALA A 62 26.14 -16.96 0.40
N SER A 63 26.39 -18.17 -0.13
CA SER A 63 27.74 -18.62 -0.47
C SER A 63 27.89 -18.77 -1.98
N PHE A 64 29.03 -18.34 -2.51
CA PHE A 64 29.38 -18.52 -3.93
C PHE A 64 30.53 -19.52 -4.06
N GLN A 65 30.22 -20.72 -4.54
CA GLN A 65 31.18 -21.82 -4.72
C GLN A 65 30.91 -22.50 -6.06
N ASP A 66 31.97 -22.93 -6.75
CA ASP A 66 31.90 -23.64 -8.03
C ASP A 66 31.01 -22.95 -9.09
N GLY A 67 31.03 -21.61 -9.11
CA GLY A 67 30.24 -20.80 -10.05
C GLY A 67 28.75 -20.70 -9.73
N LYS A 68 28.31 -21.12 -8.54
CA LYS A 68 26.90 -21.13 -8.13
C LYS A 68 26.70 -20.43 -6.79
N TRP A 69 25.57 -19.73 -6.67
CA TRP A 69 25.11 -19.21 -5.39
C TRP A 69 24.23 -20.23 -4.68
N THR A 70 24.39 -20.31 -3.37
CA THR A 70 23.50 -21.07 -2.48
C THR A 70 23.07 -20.22 -1.29
N ILE A 71 21.82 -20.40 -0.85
CA ILE A 71 21.25 -19.71 0.32
C ILE A 71 21.03 -20.69 1.46
N SER A 72 21.40 -20.28 2.67
CA SER A 72 21.07 -20.99 3.90
C SER A 72 20.33 -20.07 4.87
N SER A 73 19.18 -20.52 5.37
CA SER A 73 18.32 -19.77 6.28
C SER A 73 17.42 -20.73 7.05
N ASP A 74 17.41 -20.61 8.38
CA ASP A 74 16.60 -21.46 9.25
C ASP A 74 15.17 -20.91 9.46
N ASP A 75 14.91 -19.67 9.03
CA ASP A 75 13.69 -18.98 9.42
C ASP A 75 13.29 -17.82 8.49
N LYS A 76 12.85 -18.10 7.27
CA LYS A 76 11.97 -17.16 6.57
C LYS A 76 10.59 -17.22 7.20
N TYR A 77 10.37 -16.33 8.16
CA TYR A 77 9.35 -16.48 9.20
C TYR A 77 7.93 -16.14 8.73
N PHE A 78 7.78 -15.18 7.81
CA PHE A 78 6.52 -14.89 7.12
C PHE A 78 6.74 -15.06 5.61
N ALA A 79 6.51 -16.28 5.13
CA ALA A 79 6.66 -16.66 3.74
C ALA A 79 5.27 -16.85 3.11
N SER A 80 4.71 -15.81 2.50
CA SER A 80 3.44 -15.90 1.76
C SER A 80 3.64 -16.59 0.41
N ASN A 81 2.63 -17.34 -0.03
CA ASN A 81 2.73 -18.34 -1.10
C ASN A 81 3.69 -19.52 -0.78
N ALA A 82 3.90 -19.83 0.50
CA ALA A 82 4.69 -20.99 0.90
C ALA A 82 4.08 -22.30 0.35
N GLY A 83 4.87 -23.03 -0.44
CA GLY A 83 4.44 -24.28 -1.09
C GLY A 83 3.54 -24.06 -2.33
N LEU A 84 3.20 -22.81 -2.65
CA LEU A 84 2.47 -22.43 -3.87
C LEU A 84 3.41 -21.77 -4.89
N ALA A 85 4.39 -20.98 -4.45
CA ALA A 85 5.29 -20.24 -5.33
C ALA A 85 6.30 -21.16 -6.04
N ASP A 86 6.52 -20.92 -7.32
CA ASP A 86 7.52 -21.57 -8.17
C ASP A 86 8.91 -20.93 -8.03
N GLY A 87 8.97 -19.73 -7.45
CA GLY A 87 10.22 -19.07 -7.07
C GLY A 87 9.98 -17.90 -6.14
N ALA A 88 11.03 -17.52 -5.42
CA ALA A 88 10.97 -16.43 -4.44
C ALA A 88 12.16 -15.47 -4.58
N ILE A 89 11.91 -14.18 -4.35
CA ILE A 89 12.96 -13.19 -4.12
C ILE A 89 13.32 -13.19 -2.63
N ILE A 90 14.61 -13.27 -2.34
CA ILE A 90 15.13 -13.47 -0.99
C ILE A 90 16.23 -12.45 -0.71
N THR A 91 16.19 -11.82 0.46
CA THR A 91 17.34 -11.10 1.00
C THR A 91 18.24 -12.06 1.78
N ALA A 92 19.52 -12.06 1.46
CA ALA A 92 20.55 -12.81 2.18
C ALA A 92 21.88 -12.04 2.16
N ARG A 93 22.77 -12.37 3.09
CA ARG A 93 24.10 -11.76 3.22
C ARG A 93 25.15 -12.65 2.56
N PRO A 94 25.82 -12.20 1.48
CA PRO A 94 26.95 -12.90 0.91
C PRO A 94 28.09 -13.10 1.90
N ASP A 95 28.81 -14.21 1.79
CA ASP A 95 30.02 -14.47 2.57
C ASP A 95 31.04 -13.32 2.39
N GLY A 96 31.56 -12.81 3.51
CA GLY A 96 32.51 -11.70 3.54
C GLY A 96 31.89 -10.30 3.40
N SER A 97 30.56 -10.16 3.27
CA SER A 97 29.90 -8.86 3.32
C SER A 97 29.85 -8.28 4.75
N GLU A 98 29.78 -6.95 4.83
CA GLU A 98 29.63 -6.21 6.09
C GLU A 98 28.35 -6.59 6.85
N SER A 99 28.33 -6.34 8.16
CA SER A 99 27.11 -6.48 8.96
C SER A 99 26.09 -5.37 8.65
N GLY A 100 24.84 -5.60 9.00
CA GLY A 100 23.76 -4.64 8.79
C GLY A 100 23.27 -4.57 7.34
N VAL A 101 22.53 -3.50 7.05
CA VAL A 101 21.71 -3.40 5.84
C VAL A 101 22.51 -3.31 4.53
N LYS A 102 23.71 -2.73 4.57
CA LYS A 102 24.60 -2.60 3.40
C LYS A 102 25.21 -3.92 2.95
N GLY A 103 25.24 -4.93 3.82
CA GLY A 103 25.73 -6.26 3.50
C GLY A 103 24.74 -7.17 2.79
N LEU A 104 23.48 -6.74 2.62
CA LEU A 104 22.42 -7.56 2.03
C LEU A 104 22.44 -7.49 0.50
N SER A 105 22.23 -8.65 -0.11
CA SER A 105 21.94 -8.82 -1.54
C SER A 105 20.55 -9.45 -1.71
N ILE A 106 19.99 -9.31 -2.91
CA ILE A 106 18.76 -10.01 -3.29
C ILE A 106 19.07 -11.15 -4.25
N PHE A 107 18.35 -12.25 -4.09
CA PHE A 107 18.51 -13.46 -4.87
C PHE A 107 17.15 -13.98 -5.34
N PHE A 108 17.11 -14.54 -6.53
CA PHE A 108 16.02 -15.41 -6.95
C PHE A 108 16.33 -16.85 -6.55
N VAL A 109 15.39 -17.50 -5.89
CA VAL A 109 15.48 -18.91 -5.47
C VAL A 109 14.27 -19.67 -6.06
N PRO A 110 14.46 -20.52 -7.08
CA PRO A 110 13.38 -21.34 -7.61
C PRO A 110 12.93 -22.37 -6.57
N ALA A 111 11.67 -22.78 -6.60
CA ALA A 111 11.12 -23.80 -5.71
C ALA A 111 11.74 -25.19 -5.93
N ARG A 112 12.25 -25.43 -7.15
CA ARG A 112 13.02 -26.63 -7.50
C ARG A 112 14.40 -26.26 -8.02
N ASN A 113 15.42 -26.99 -7.56
CA ASN A 113 16.80 -26.81 -8.02
C ASN A 113 17.00 -27.36 -9.44
N SER A 114 18.22 -27.23 -9.99
CA SER A 114 18.58 -27.76 -11.32
C SER A 114 18.43 -29.28 -11.49
N ARG A 115 18.28 -30.04 -10.40
CA ARG A 115 18.01 -31.50 -10.40
C ARG A 115 16.52 -31.84 -10.32
N GLY A 116 15.65 -30.83 -10.18
CA GLY A 116 14.20 -31.01 -10.01
C GLY A 116 13.77 -31.32 -8.58
N GLU A 117 14.69 -31.32 -7.62
CA GLU A 117 14.41 -31.53 -6.19
C GLU A 117 13.90 -30.23 -5.55
N LEU A 118 13.15 -30.32 -4.46
CA LEU A 118 12.72 -29.13 -3.72
C LEU A 118 13.94 -28.36 -3.20
N ASN A 119 13.93 -27.05 -3.41
CA ASN A 119 15.03 -26.17 -3.04
C ASN A 119 14.90 -25.63 -1.61
N TYR A 120 13.68 -25.64 -1.07
CA TYR A 120 13.37 -25.22 0.30
C TYR A 120 12.19 -26.01 0.86
N ASN A 121 12.10 -26.06 2.19
CA ASN A 121 11.06 -26.78 2.91
C ASN A 121 10.11 -25.81 3.60
N VAL A 122 8.81 -26.11 3.56
CA VAL A 122 7.80 -25.39 4.35
C VAL A 122 7.64 -26.12 5.68
N ARG A 123 8.12 -25.53 6.78
CA ARG A 123 8.04 -26.15 8.12
C ARG A 123 6.60 -26.27 8.60
N ARG A 124 5.83 -25.19 8.46
CA ARG A 124 4.41 -25.12 8.80
C ARG A 124 3.73 -23.92 8.14
N LEU A 125 2.40 -23.95 8.08
CA LEU A 125 1.59 -22.79 7.76
C LEU A 125 1.19 -22.02 9.03
N LYS A 126 0.91 -20.73 8.87
CA LYS A 126 0.44 -19.83 9.92
C LYS A 126 -1.08 -19.94 10.07
N ASP A 127 -1.55 -19.95 11.31
CA ASP A 127 -2.95 -19.71 11.64
C ASP A 127 -3.18 -18.19 11.76
N LYS A 128 -3.94 -17.62 10.84
CA LYS A 128 -4.04 -16.16 10.64
C LYS A 128 -5.46 -15.65 10.88
N LEU A 129 -5.55 -14.43 11.43
CA LEU A 129 -6.82 -13.71 11.61
C LEU A 129 -7.53 -13.44 10.27
N GLY A 130 -6.80 -12.90 9.30
CA GLY A 130 -7.27 -12.55 7.95
C GLY A 130 -6.37 -13.16 6.88
N THR A 131 -6.74 -13.00 5.61
CA THR A 131 -6.03 -13.58 4.45
C THR A 131 -5.84 -15.09 4.55
N ILE A 132 -6.79 -15.78 5.18
CA ILE A 132 -6.75 -17.23 5.46
C ILE A 132 -6.48 -18.05 4.19
N SER A 133 -6.98 -17.59 3.04
CA SER A 133 -6.80 -18.28 1.77
C SER A 133 -5.38 -18.16 1.17
N VAL A 134 -4.49 -17.34 1.74
CA VAL A 134 -3.09 -17.24 1.31
C VAL A 134 -2.26 -18.21 2.16
N PRO A 135 -1.58 -19.20 1.57
CA PRO A 135 -0.70 -20.07 2.32
C PRO A 135 0.55 -19.29 2.74
N THR A 136 0.53 -18.79 3.98
CA THR A 136 1.68 -18.13 4.60
C THR A 136 2.31 -19.12 5.56
N GLY A 137 3.61 -19.35 5.45
CA GLY A 137 4.32 -20.33 6.26
C GLY A 137 5.65 -19.84 6.80
N GLU A 138 6.39 -20.80 7.34
CA GLU A 138 7.79 -20.67 7.71
C GLU A 138 8.60 -21.52 6.72
N VAL A 139 9.57 -20.91 6.05
CA VAL A 139 10.38 -21.58 5.02
C VAL A 139 11.83 -21.69 5.48
N GLU A 140 12.39 -22.87 5.31
CA GLU A 140 13.77 -23.24 5.64
C GLU A 140 14.54 -23.58 4.36
N MET A 141 15.77 -23.11 4.28
CA MET A 141 16.68 -23.28 3.15
C MET A 141 18.01 -23.82 3.65
N HIS A 142 18.47 -24.93 3.08
CA HIS A 142 19.76 -25.52 3.39
C HIS A 142 20.55 -25.69 2.10
N ASN A 143 21.43 -24.74 1.81
CA ASN A 143 22.19 -24.65 0.55
C ASN A 143 21.29 -24.62 -0.70
N ALA A 144 20.19 -23.87 -0.63
CA ALA A 144 19.24 -23.71 -1.73
C ALA A 144 19.91 -23.03 -2.93
N GLU A 145 19.82 -23.61 -4.12
CA GLU A 145 20.34 -23.04 -5.38
C GLU A 145 19.71 -21.65 -5.62
N ALA A 146 20.55 -20.67 -5.91
CA ALA A 146 20.12 -19.28 -6.01
C ALA A 146 20.81 -18.53 -7.15
N TYR A 147 20.21 -17.40 -7.53
CA TYR A 147 20.65 -16.54 -8.62
C TYR A 147 20.72 -15.11 -8.09
N LEU A 148 21.92 -14.52 -8.09
CA LEU A 148 22.11 -13.13 -7.65
C LEU A 148 21.36 -12.19 -8.61
N LEU A 149 20.65 -11.20 -8.06
CA LEU A 149 19.98 -10.17 -8.83
C LEU A 149 20.69 -8.82 -8.65
N GLY A 150 21.11 -8.24 -9.77
CA GLY A 150 21.81 -6.96 -9.81
C GLY A 150 23.21 -7.00 -9.19
N ASP A 151 23.72 -5.81 -8.82
CA ASP A 151 24.98 -5.69 -8.09
C ASP A 151 24.79 -6.04 -6.61
N ARG A 152 25.58 -6.98 -6.09
CA ARG A 152 25.55 -7.41 -4.68
C ARG A 152 25.64 -6.26 -3.67
N ARG A 153 26.26 -5.13 -4.04
CA ARG A 153 26.43 -3.95 -3.18
C ARG A 153 25.19 -3.08 -3.04
N HIS A 154 24.20 -3.27 -3.92
CA HIS A 154 22.98 -2.45 -3.97
C HIS A 154 21.73 -3.22 -3.54
N GLY A 155 21.87 -4.41 -2.96
CA GLY A 155 20.74 -5.30 -2.68
C GLY A 155 19.63 -4.68 -1.84
N ILE A 156 19.96 -3.89 -0.82
CA ILE A 156 18.95 -3.17 -0.04
C ILE A 156 18.12 -2.21 -0.90
N TYR A 157 18.74 -1.49 -1.83
CA TYR A 157 18.04 -0.55 -2.69
C TYR A 157 17.07 -1.29 -3.61
N TYR A 158 17.49 -2.42 -4.17
CA TYR A 158 16.63 -3.28 -4.98
C TYR A 158 15.48 -3.87 -4.15
N ALA A 159 15.75 -4.33 -2.93
CA ALA A 159 14.72 -4.85 -2.03
C ALA A 159 13.67 -3.78 -1.69
N MET A 160 14.11 -2.56 -1.36
CA MET A 160 13.21 -1.43 -1.07
C MET A 160 12.40 -1.02 -2.29
N GLU A 161 12.98 -1.07 -3.48
CA GLU A 161 12.25 -0.79 -4.71
C GLU A 161 11.19 -1.86 -5.01
N ILE A 162 11.53 -3.14 -4.87
CA ILE A 162 10.57 -4.24 -5.03
C ILE A 162 9.43 -4.10 -4.00
N LEU A 163 9.71 -3.66 -2.77
CA LEU A 163 8.69 -3.34 -1.78
C LEU A 163 7.79 -2.16 -2.18
N MET A 164 8.25 -1.23 -3.03
CA MET A 164 7.36 -0.18 -3.52
C MET A 164 6.23 -0.75 -4.37
N VAL A 165 6.48 -1.80 -5.16
CA VAL A 165 5.43 -2.51 -5.92
C VAL A 165 4.35 -3.01 -4.97
N SER A 166 4.72 -3.75 -3.92
CA SER A 166 3.75 -4.29 -2.96
C SER A 166 3.07 -3.20 -2.14
N ARG A 167 3.74 -2.11 -1.76
CA ARG A 167 3.13 -0.98 -1.05
C ARG A 167 2.03 -0.30 -1.87
N ILE A 168 2.28 -0.08 -3.16
CA ILE A 168 1.30 0.52 -4.07
C ILE A 168 0.12 -0.43 -4.27
N ASP A 169 0.40 -1.69 -4.54
CA ASP A 169 -0.62 -2.73 -4.67
C ASP A 169 -1.46 -2.84 -3.39
N ASP A 170 -0.83 -2.74 -2.21
CA ASP A 170 -1.49 -2.87 -0.90
C ASP A 170 -2.42 -1.68 -0.65
N ALA A 171 -2.01 -0.47 -1.06
CA ALA A 171 -2.88 0.70 -1.06
C ALA A 171 -4.12 0.50 -1.94
N ILE A 172 -3.93 0.00 -3.17
CA ILE A 172 -5.03 -0.29 -4.11
C ILE A 172 -5.97 -1.34 -3.52
N SER A 173 -5.43 -2.38 -2.89
CA SER A 173 -6.23 -3.43 -2.26
C SER A 173 -6.98 -2.96 -1.03
N ALA A 174 -6.37 -2.15 -0.18
CA ALA A 174 -7.03 -1.55 0.97
C ALA A 174 -8.26 -0.72 0.51
N VAL A 175 -8.09 0.10 -0.53
CA VAL A 175 -9.19 0.84 -1.18
C VAL A 175 -10.25 -0.10 -1.74
N GLY A 176 -9.86 -1.16 -2.45
CA GLY A 176 -10.80 -2.13 -3.02
C GLY A 176 -11.63 -2.87 -1.96
N ILE A 177 -11.02 -3.23 -0.82
CA ILE A 177 -11.71 -3.86 0.32
C ILE A 177 -12.73 -2.88 0.92
N ALA A 178 -12.29 -1.65 1.19
CA ALA A 178 -13.15 -0.61 1.75
C ALA A 178 -14.33 -0.30 0.85
N ARG A 179 -14.09 -0.15 -0.47
CA ARG A 179 -15.13 0.04 -1.49
C ARG A 179 -16.17 -1.05 -1.46
N LYS A 180 -15.73 -2.31 -1.40
CA LYS A 180 -16.65 -3.46 -1.38
C LYS A 180 -17.47 -3.48 -0.09
N ALA A 181 -16.84 -3.23 1.07
CA ALA A 181 -17.54 -3.17 2.35
C ALA A 181 -18.58 -2.04 2.39
N LEU A 182 -18.21 -0.86 1.88
CA LEU A 182 -19.09 0.30 1.78
C LEU A 182 -20.31 0.01 0.91
N TRP A 183 -20.10 -0.64 -0.25
CA TRP A 183 -21.20 -0.98 -1.16
C TRP A 183 -22.18 -2.01 -0.58
N GLU A 184 -21.67 -3.06 0.07
CA GLU A 184 -22.52 -4.04 0.76
C GLU A 184 -23.33 -3.38 1.90
N SER A 185 -22.70 -2.46 2.63
CA SER A 185 -23.35 -1.71 3.72
C SER A 185 -24.41 -0.75 3.20
N TYR A 186 -24.15 -0.07 2.08
CA TYR A 186 -25.13 0.80 1.43
C TYR A 186 -26.36 0.00 0.98
N LYS A 187 -26.15 -1.14 0.30
CA LYS A 187 -27.24 -2.04 -0.12
C LYS A 187 -28.05 -2.53 1.08
N TYR A 188 -27.39 -2.90 2.17
CA TYR A 188 -28.05 -3.31 3.40
C TYR A 188 -28.88 -2.18 4.02
N ALA A 189 -28.31 -0.97 4.11
CA ALA A 189 -28.99 0.20 4.64
C ALA A 189 -30.23 0.61 3.81
N CYS A 190 -30.21 0.34 2.50
CA CYS A 190 -31.34 0.55 1.58
C CYS A 190 -32.53 -0.41 1.78
N VAL A 191 -32.34 -1.56 2.43
CA VAL A 191 -33.42 -2.55 2.63
C VAL A 191 -33.78 -2.76 4.10
N ARG A 192 -32.86 -2.44 5.02
CA ARG A 192 -33.08 -2.60 6.46
C ARG A 192 -33.84 -1.40 7.02
N THR A 193 -34.90 -1.66 7.79
CA THR A 193 -35.68 -0.65 8.51
C THR A 193 -35.30 -0.60 9.99
N ALA A 194 -35.20 0.62 10.54
CA ALA A 194 -35.09 0.90 11.96
C ALA A 194 -35.88 2.18 12.28
N PHE A 195 -36.57 2.21 13.42
CA PHE A 195 -37.37 3.38 13.84
C PHE A 195 -38.37 3.88 12.77
N GLY A 196 -39.00 2.95 12.04
CA GLY A 196 -40.03 3.26 11.05
C GLY A 196 -39.54 3.77 9.69
N ARG A 197 -38.23 3.86 9.45
CA ARG A 197 -37.64 4.27 8.14
C ARG A 197 -36.51 3.33 7.74
N ARG A 198 -36.12 3.32 6.47
CA ARG A 198 -34.90 2.58 6.06
C ARG A 198 -33.69 3.23 6.73
N ILE A 199 -32.65 2.47 7.02
CA ILE A 199 -31.43 3.02 7.64
C ILE A 199 -30.85 4.12 6.73
N ILE A 200 -30.88 3.93 5.41
CA ILE A 200 -30.41 4.94 4.45
C ILE A 200 -31.23 6.24 4.47
N ASP A 201 -32.46 6.24 4.99
CA ASP A 201 -33.30 7.45 5.08
C ASP A 201 -33.02 8.26 6.37
N GLN A 202 -32.10 7.80 7.22
CA GLN A 202 -31.70 8.50 8.43
C GLN A 202 -30.60 9.53 8.10
N PRO A 203 -30.78 10.83 8.43
CA PRO A 203 -29.82 11.88 8.07
C PRO A 203 -28.38 11.63 8.52
N LEU A 204 -28.21 11.07 9.73
CA LEU A 204 -26.88 10.71 10.23
C LEU A 204 -26.21 9.65 9.35
N MET A 205 -26.95 8.61 8.96
CA MET A 205 -26.41 7.56 8.09
C MET A 205 -26.05 8.09 6.70
N LEU A 206 -26.83 9.02 6.14
CA LEU A 206 -26.49 9.69 4.88
C LEU A 206 -25.16 10.43 4.99
N ARG A 207 -24.94 11.13 6.10
CA ARG A 207 -23.67 11.80 6.39
C ARG A 207 -22.53 10.81 6.49
N ASP A 208 -22.69 9.74 7.27
CA ASP A 208 -21.64 8.75 7.49
C ASP A 208 -21.23 8.07 6.17
N PHE A 209 -22.19 7.75 5.28
CA PHE A 209 -21.89 7.23 3.95
C PHE A 209 -21.10 8.21 3.08
N LEU A 210 -21.47 9.49 3.08
CA LEU A 210 -20.77 10.50 2.30
C LEU A 210 -19.35 10.76 2.84
N GLN A 211 -19.17 10.71 4.17
CA GLN A 211 -17.85 10.82 4.80
C GLN A 211 -16.95 9.64 4.45
N MET A 212 -17.46 8.41 4.56
CA MET A 212 -16.72 7.22 4.15
C MET A 212 -16.37 7.24 2.65
N GLU A 213 -17.27 7.70 1.80
CA GLU A 213 -16.96 7.86 0.37
C GLU A 213 -15.85 8.89 0.16
N ALA A 214 -15.93 10.05 0.80
CA ALA A 214 -14.95 11.12 0.65
C ALA A 214 -13.53 10.65 1.00
N GLU A 215 -13.37 9.98 2.15
CA GLU A 215 -12.09 9.39 2.56
C GLU A 215 -11.59 8.36 1.56
N LEU A 216 -12.49 7.49 1.08
CA LEU A 216 -12.15 6.42 0.15
C LEU A 216 -11.71 6.93 -1.22
N GLU A 217 -12.35 7.99 -1.73
CA GLU A 217 -11.95 8.64 -2.98
C GLU A 217 -10.58 9.33 -2.84
N GLY A 218 -10.32 9.99 -1.70
CA GLY A 218 -9.00 10.54 -1.38
C GLY A 218 -7.91 9.47 -1.39
N SER A 219 -8.13 8.35 -0.69
CA SER A 219 -7.19 7.21 -0.70
C SER A 219 -6.99 6.60 -2.09
N LEU A 220 -8.05 6.51 -2.91
CA LEU A 220 -7.95 6.00 -4.28
C LEU A 220 -7.04 6.89 -5.14
N ILE A 221 -7.21 8.21 -5.04
CA ILE A 221 -6.36 9.18 -5.73
C ILE A 221 -4.89 8.97 -5.33
N LEU A 222 -4.60 8.89 -4.04
CA LEU A 222 -3.24 8.66 -3.55
C LEU A 222 -2.62 7.38 -4.13
N ALA A 223 -3.37 6.27 -4.13
CA ALA A 223 -2.91 5.00 -4.67
C ALA A 223 -2.63 5.06 -6.18
N VAL A 224 -3.51 5.69 -6.96
CA VAL A 224 -3.34 5.86 -8.41
C VAL A 224 -2.16 6.79 -8.73
N LEU A 225 -1.99 7.88 -7.97
CA LEU A 225 -0.85 8.78 -8.13
C LEU A 225 0.48 8.08 -7.82
N ALA A 226 0.54 7.31 -6.72
CA ALA A 226 1.72 6.54 -6.37
C ALA A 226 2.10 5.55 -7.48
N SER A 227 1.12 4.83 -8.04
CA SER A 227 1.29 3.94 -9.19
C SER A 227 1.83 4.68 -10.43
N SER A 228 1.25 5.82 -10.78
CA SER A 228 1.66 6.62 -11.94
C SER A 228 3.09 7.17 -11.81
N LEU A 229 3.43 7.69 -10.63
CA LEU A 229 4.77 8.21 -10.35
C LEU A 229 5.81 7.10 -10.35
N PHE A 230 5.51 5.96 -9.71
CA PHE A 230 6.42 4.82 -9.70
C PHE A 230 6.61 4.26 -11.11
N SER A 231 5.55 4.14 -11.91
CA SER A 231 5.65 3.68 -13.30
C SER A 231 6.63 4.54 -14.12
N LYS A 232 6.61 5.87 -13.95
CA LYS A 232 7.53 6.80 -14.62
C LYS A 232 8.98 6.68 -14.13
N ALA A 233 9.19 6.31 -12.87
CA ALA A 233 10.52 6.14 -12.28
C ALA A 233 11.05 4.69 -12.35
N SER A 234 10.20 3.73 -12.73
CA SER A 234 10.47 2.29 -12.61
C SER A 234 11.63 1.78 -13.47
N SER A 235 12.07 2.53 -14.48
CA SER A 235 13.24 2.16 -15.30
C SER A 235 14.59 2.54 -14.67
N GLN A 236 14.59 3.38 -13.62
CA GLN A 236 15.83 3.85 -12.99
C GLN A 236 16.55 2.74 -12.24
N VAL A 237 17.86 2.86 -12.06
CA VAL A 237 18.64 1.99 -11.18
C VAL A 237 19.44 2.84 -10.20
N PRO A 238 19.85 2.32 -9.02
CA PRO A 238 20.70 3.05 -8.10
C PRO A 238 21.99 3.56 -8.77
N PRO A 239 22.44 4.80 -8.47
CA PRO A 239 21.79 5.77 -7.58
C PRO A 239 20.55 6.42 -8.22
N TYR A 240 19.47 6.52 -7.45
CA TYR A 240 18.21 7.09 -7.89
C TYR A 240 18.21 8.62 -7.87
N ASP A 241 17.43 9.24 -8.77
CA ASP A 241 17.22 10.68 -8.81
C ASP A 241 16.00 11.13 -7.98
N ASP A 242 15.73 12.44 -8.01
CA ASP A 242 14.64 13.05 -7.22
C ASP A 242 13.25 12.54 -7.63
N SER A 243 13.04 12.16 -8.90
CA SER A 243 11.72 11.67 -9.35
C SER A 243 11.38 10.30 -8.76
N TYR A 244 12.36 9.42 -8.60
CA TYR A 244 12.20 8.17 -7.85
C TYR A 244 11.92 8.44 -6.37
N HIS A 245 12.64 9.39 -5.77
CA HIS A 245 12.43 9.77 -4.39
C HIS A 245 11.02 10.36 -4.17
N ILE A 246 10.49 11.17 -5.08
CA ILE A 246 9.10 11.62 -5.04
C ILE A 246 8.14 10.43 -5.15
N ALA A 247 8.35 9.50 -6.09
CA ALA A 247 7.52 8.29 -6.19
C ALA A 247 7.53 7.47 -4.90
N ARG A 248 8.69 7.36 -4.23
CA ARG A 248 8.83 6.72 -2.93
C ARG A 248 8.01 7.42 -1.85
N ALA A 249 8.05 8.75 -1.77
CA ALA A 249 7.23 9.53 -0.84
C ALA A 249 5.73 9.19 -1.00
N PHE A 250 5.24 9.22 -2.24
CA PHE A 250 3.84 8.91 -2.54
C PHE A 250 3.48 7.46 -2.19
N SER A 251 4.39 6.51 -2.37
CA SER A 251 4.13 5.11 -1.96
C SER A 251 3.90 4.97 -0.46
N HIS A 252 4.65 5.70 0.38
CA HIS A 252 4.49 5.70 1.83
C HIS A 252 3.17 6.35 2.25
N ILE A 253 2.87 7.52 1.67
CA ILE A 253 1.64 8.28 1.94
C ILE A 253 0.42 7.43 1.56
N ALA A 254 0.39 6.89 0.34
CA ALA A 254 -0.73 6.10 -0.17
C ALA A 254 -0.95 4.82 0.65
N LYS A 255 0.11 4.03 0.90
CA LYS A 255 0.01 2.77 1.64
C LYS A 255 -0.52 3.00 3.05
N ASN A 256 0.04 3.97 3.77
CA ASN A 256 -0.38 4.25 5.13
C ASN A 256 -1.82 4.78 5.17
N ASN A 257 -2.14 5.81 4.40
CA ASN A 257 -3.48 6.41 4.39
C ASN A 257 -4.56 5.38 3.99
N ALA A 258 -4.37 4.66 2.88
CA ALA A 258 -5.34 3.69 2.40
C ALA A 258 -5.60 2.56 3.43
N SER A 259 -4.57 2.14 4.17
CA SER A 259 -4.72 1.12 5.22
C SER A 259 -5.60 1.59 6.37
N TRP A 260 -5.40 2.82 6.86
CA TRP A 260 -6.21 3.41 7.93
C TRP A 260 -7.65 3.68 7.48
N VAL A 261 -7.83 4.19 6.27
CA VAL A 261 -9.15 4.41 5.68
C VAL A 261 -9.89 3.08 5.52
N SER A 262 -9.21 2.03 5.06
CA SER A 262 -9.80 0.69 4.92
C SER A 262 -10.21 0.08 6.25
N ASP A 263 -9.34 0.17 7.27
CA ASP A 263 -9.66 -0.29 8.62
C ASP A 263 -10.89 0.42 9.19
N SER A 264 -10.89 1.76 9.14
CA SER A 264 -11.99 2.59 9.66
C SER A 264 -13.32 2.30 8.96
N ILE A 265 -13.34 2.30 7.62
CA ILE A 265 -14.55 2.05 6.82
C ILE A 265 -15.06 0.63 7.06
N THR A 266 -14.20 -0.38 6.98
CA THR A 266 -14.64 -1.77 7.13
C THR A 266 -15.16 -2.08 8.53
N ARG A 267 -14.55 -1.50 9.57
CA ARG A 267 -15.04 -1.58 10.95
C ARG A 267 -16.42 -0.97 11.08
N TYR A 268 -16.62 0.24 10.55
CA TYR A 268 -17.92 0.91 10.62
C TYR A 268 -18.98 0.20 9.77
N CYS A 269 -18.59 -0.39 8.63
CA CYS A 269 -19.46 -1.24 7.84
C CYS A 269 -19.98 -2.45 8.61
N MET A 270 -19.18 -3.08 9.48
CA MET A 270 -19.69 -4.12 10.39
C MET A 270 -20.77 -3.56 11.34
N GLU A 271 -20.58 -2.35 11.87
CA GLU A 271 -21.54 -1.69 12.74
C GLU A 271 -22.89 -1.41 12.04
N ILE A 272 -22.86 -1.00 10.76
CA ILE A 272 -24.08 -0.80 9.94
C ILE A 272 -24.91 -2.09 9.84
N PHE A 273 -24.27 -3.25 9.79
CA PHE A 273 -24.96 -4.55 9.82
C PHE A 273 -25.49 -4.94 11.21
N GLY A 274 -25.11 -4.21 12.27
CA GLY A 274 -25.43 -4.52 13.66
C GLY A 274 -24.92 -5.90 14.06
N GLY A 275 -25.74 -6.67 14.79
CA GLY A 275 -25.36 -8.03 15.22
C GLY A 275 -24.97 -8.97 14.07
N LYS A 276 -25.52 -8.77 12.86
CA LYS A 276 -25.13 -9.56 11.67
C LYS A 276 -23.71 -9.28 11.23
N GLY A 277 -23.20 -8.08 11.50
CA GLY A 277 -21.84 -7.69 11.15
C GLY A 277 -20.77 -8.46 11.89
N PHE A 278 -21.14 -9.16 12.98
CA PHE A 278 -20.25 -9.96 13.81
C PHE A 278 -20.37 -11.48 13.55
N LEU A 279 -21.12 -11.87 12.51
CA LEU A 279 -21.39 -13.26 12.15
C LEU A 279 -20.63 -13.63 10.87
N ARG A 280 -19.97 -14.80 10.85
CA ARG A 280 -19.17 -15.28 9.70
C ARG A 280 -20.02 -15.65 8.48
N GLU A 281 -21.32 -15.78 8.66
CA GLU A 281 -22.32 -16.01 7.62
C GLU A 281 -22.46 -14.80 6.68
N PHE A 282 -22.06 -13.61 7.13
CA PHE A 282 -22.06 -12.39 6.31
C PHE A 282 -20.63 -11.99 5.95
N PRO A 283 -20.37 -11.59 4.69
CA PRO A 283 -19.00 -11.32 4.22
C PRO A 283 -18.35 -10.09 4.86
N ILE A 284 -19.11 -9.26 5.59
CA ILE A 284 -18.65 -7.96 6.08
C ILE A 284 -17.53 -8.07 7.12
N GLU A 285 -17.60 -9.07 8.01
CA GLU A 285 -16.56 -9.32 9.02
C GLU A 285 -15.23 -9.73 8.37
N LYS A 286 -15.32 -10.48 7.27
CA LYS A 286 -14.16 -10.91 6.50
C LYS A 286 -13.45 -9.71 5.88
N PHE A 287 -14.18 -8.70 5.38
CA PHE A 287 -13.56 -7.49 4.83
C PHE A 287 -12.73 -6.77 5.88
N HIS A 288 -13.23 -6.63 7.10
CA HIS A 288 -12.49 -6.00 8.19
C HIS A 288 -11.27 -6.82 8.63
N ARG A 289 -11.42 -8.14 8.83
CA ARG A 289 -10.28 -9.03 9.16
C ARG A 289 -9.18 -8.97 8.11
N ASP A 290 -9.55 -8.86 6.83
CA ASP A 290 -8.59 -8.75 5.73
C ASP A 290 -8.03 -7.32 5.58
N ALA A 291 -8.75 -6.27 6.00
CA ALA A 291 -8.27 -4.88 5.94
C ALA A 291 -7.17 -4.59 6.97
N ILE A 292 -7.31 -5.11 8.20
CA ILE A 292 -6.33 -4.85 9.28
C ILE A 292 -4.90 -5.21 8.86
N VAL A 293 -4.74 -6.24 8.02
CA VAL A 293 -3.43 -6.74 7.60
C VAL A 293 -2.64 -5.73 6.75
N THR A 294 -3.31 -4.85 6.00
CA THR A 294 -2.66 -3.88 5.11
C THR A 294 -1.88 -2.84 5.90
N SER A 295 -2.31 -2.54 7.14
CA SER A 295 -1.55 -1.67 8.05
C SER A 295 -0.25 -2.31 8.58
N ILE A 296 -0.10 -3.63 8.46
CA ILE A 296 0.97 -4.42 9.07
C ILE A 296 2.04 -4.82 8.04
N TRP A 297 1.61 -5.37 6.90
CA TRP A 297 2.53 -5.86 5.86
C TRP A 297 3.31 -4.73 5.17
N GLU A 298 4.42 -5.07 4.53
CA GLU A 298 5.24 -4.15 3.71
C GLU A 298 5.75 -2.88 4.46
N GLY A 299 5.74 -2.94 5.80
CA GLY A 299 6.11 -1.87 6.73
C GLY A 299 4.90 -1.30 7.46
N THR A 300 4.95 -1.34 8.80
CA THR A 300 3.88 -0.79 9.66
C THR A 300 3.75 0.73 9.53
N SER A 301 2.65 1.32 10.00
CA SER A 301 2.44 2.77 9.93
C SER A 301 3.59 3.61 10.47
N ASN A 302 4.23 3.19 11.56
CA ASN A 302 5.40 3.89 12.08
C ASN A 302 6.57 3.84 11.08
N ILE A 303 6.81 2.70 10.44
CA ILE A 303 7.89 2.55 9.45
C ILE A 303 7.60 3.39 8.20
N GLN A 304 6.35 3.43 7.72
CA GLN A 304 5.98 4.27 6.59
C GLN A 304 6.21 5.76 6.90
N ALA A 305 5.78 6.20 8.09
CA ALA A 305 5.93 7.58 8.55
C ALA A 305 7.40 7.97 8.75
N LEU A 306 8.20 7.13 9.40
CA LEU A 306 9.62 7.39 9.64
C LEU A 306 10.43 7.43 8.34
N ASP A 307 10.19 6.51 7.41
CA ASP A 307 10.88 6.48 6.12
C ASP A 307 10.48 7.68 5.25
N LEU A 308 9.22 8.11 5.32
CA LEU A 308 8.78 9.36 4.71
C LEU A 308 9.52 10.56 5.30
N VAL A 309 9.57 10.73 6.62
CA VAL A 309 10.29 11.85 7.25
C VAL A 309 11.78 11.85 6.89
N GLU A 310 12.45 10.71 6.90
CA GLU A 310 13.84 10.60 6.47
C GLU A 310 14.01 11.16 5.05
N LEU A 311 13.11 10.79 4.15
CA LEU A 311 13.11 11.25 2.77
C LEU A 311 12.86 12.76 2.67
N LEU A 312 11.87 13.29 3.40
CA LEU A 312 11.55 14.72 3.40
C LEU A 312 12.74 15.55 3.88
N VAL A 313 13.46 15.09 4.91
CA VAL A 313 14.63 15.76 5.49
C VAL A 313 15.86 15.66 4.58
N LYS A 314 16.16 14.47 4.06
CA LYS A 314 17.39 14.25 3.27
C LYS A 314 17.29 14.71 1.83
N ARG A 315 16.09 14.73 1.26
CA ARG A 315 15.85 15.01 -0.17
C ARG A 315 14.94 16.21 -0.42
N ASN A 316 14.40 16.85 0.61
CA ASN A 316 13.48 17.99 0.47
C ASN A 316 12.28 17.71 -0.44
N THR A 317 11.81 16.46 -0.50
CA THR A 317 10.70 16.06 -1.40
C THR A 317 9.40 16.79 -1.09
N HIS A 318 9.20 17.25 0.15
CA HIS A 318 8.06 18.07 0.56
C HIS A 318 7.97 19.40 -0.21
N ILE A 319 9.10 19.98 -0.63
CA ILE A 319 9.13 21.21 -1.44
C ILE A 319 8.55 20.93 -2.84
N ALA A 320 8.98 19.84 -3.47
CA ALA A 320 8.46 19.45 -4.78
C ALA A 320 6.97 19.10 -4.73
N ILE A 321 6.53 18.44 -3.66
CA ILE A 321 5.10 18.16 -3.42
C ILE A 321 4.32 19.46 -3.27
N ARG A 322 4.79 20.38 -2.41
CA ARG A 322 4.17 21.71 -2.22
C ARG A 322 4.02 22.45 -3.54
N ASP A 323 5.10 22.54 -4.32
CA ASP A 323 5.10 23.32 -5.55
C ASP A 323 4.15 22.73 -6.60
N LEU A 324 4.04 21.39 -6.66
CA LEU A 324 3.05 20.69 -7.47
C LEU A 324 1.61 21.03 -7.03
N LEU A 325 1.32 20.91 -5.73
CA LEU A 325 -0.03 21.16 -5.19
C LEU A 325 -0.43 22.63 -5.33
N MET A 326 0.49 23.56 -5.10
CA MET A 326 0.26 24.99 -5.29
C MET A 326 0.04 25.35 -6.76
N LYS A 327 0.68 24.64 -7.70
CA LYS A 327 0.41 24.80 -9.13
C LYS A 327 -1.01 24.32 -9.47
N LEU A 328 -1.34 23.08 -9.10
CA LEU A 328 -2.65 22.50 -9.37
C LEU A 328 -3.78 23.30 -8.70
N GLY A 329 -3.59 23.74 -7.46
CA GLY A 329 -4.56 24.56 -6.75
C GLY A 329 -4.86 25.90 -7.42
N LYS A 330 -3.91 26.48 -8.17
CA LYS A 330 -4.15 27.71 -8.96
C LYS A 330 -4.99 27.47 -10.21
N GLU A 331 -5.01 26.25 -10.71
CA GLU A 331 -5.78 25.84 -11.90
C GLU A 331 -7.25 25.58 -11.57
N ILE A 332 -7.62 25.58 -10.28
CA ILE A 332 -9.02 25.48 -9.82
C ILE A 332 -9.81 26.70 -10.33
N GLU A 333 -10.87 26.45 -11.10
CA GLU A 333 -11.69 27.48 -11.74
C GLU A 333 -12.52 28.27 -10.73
N ASP A 334 -13.21 27.58 -9.83
CA ASP A 334 -14.08 28.18 -8.81
C ASP A 334 -13.25 29.02 -7.82
N GLU A 335 -13.57 30.31 -7.71
CA GLU A 335 -12.77 31.27 -6.95
C GLU A 335 -12.79 31.00 -5.44
N GLU A 336 -13.93 30.55 -4.91
CA GLU A 336 -14.07 30.23 -3.50
C GLU A 336 -13.27 28.97 -3.14
N ASN A 337 -13.41 27.90 -3.91
CA ASN A 337 -12.64 26.66 -3.74
C ASN A 337 -11.14 26.90 -3.93
N ARG A 338 -10.74 27.68 -4.94
CA ARG A 338 -9.34 28.06 -5.16
C ARG A 338 -8.76 28.79 -3.95
N THR A 339 -9.51 29.72 -3.37
CA THR A 339 -9.08 30.47 -2.17
C THR A 339 -8.98 29.56 -0.95
N ARG A 340 -9.97 28.69 -0.74
CA ARG A 340 -9.98 27.68 0.34
C ARG A 340 -8.77 26.76 0.26
N VAL A 341 -8.54 26.15 -0.91
CA VAL A 341 -7.41 25.25 -1.17
C VAL A 341 -6.08 25.96 -0.95
N ALA A 342 -5.91 27.17 -1.49
CA ALA A 342 -4.66 27.93 -1.32
C ALA A 342 -4.38 28.27 0.16
N GLY A 343 -5.41 28.68 0.92
CA GLY A 343 -5.29 28.95 2.35
C GLY A 343 -4.90 27.72 3.16
N SER A 344 -5.58 26.60 2.91
CA SER A 344 -5.31 25.32 3.57
C SER A 344 -3.89 24.81 3.29
N LEU A 345 -3.42 24.86 2.03
CA LEU A 345 -2.05 24.46 1.68
C LEU A 345 -1.01 25.33 2.39
N VAL A 346 -1.19 26.65 2.45
CA VAL A 346 -0.24 27.54 3.16
C VAL A 346 -0.15 27.19 4.64
N GLN A 347 -1.29 26.92 5.28
CA GLN A 347 -1.34 26.55 6.69
C GLN A 347 -0.68 25.18 6.94
N SER A 348 -1.06 24.17 6.16
CA SER A 348 -0.53 22.80 6.29
C SER A 348 0.99 22.77 6.09
N PHE A 349 1.50 23.34 4.98
CA PHE A 349 2.94 23.33 4.73
C PHE A 349 3.74 24.13 5.75
N SER A 350 3.16 25.18 6.35
CA SER A 350 3.78 25.88 7.48
C SER A 350 3.92 24.97 8.71
N LEU A 351 2.93 24.12 8.99
CA LEU A 351 3.00 23.13 10.08
C LEU A 351 4.02 22.02 9.76
N VAL A 352 4.00 21.48 8.54
CA VAL A 352 4.96 20.46 8.09
C VAL A 352 6.39 20.99 8.20
N GLU A 353 6.68 22.20 7.70
CA GLU A 353 8.01 22.83 7.79
C GLU A 353 8.43 23.04 9.26
N LYS A 354 7.49 23.46 10.12
CA LYS A 354 7.73 23.61 11.56
C LYS A 354 8.09 22.28 12.23
N TRP A 355 7.38 21.21 11.94
CA TRP A 355 7.66 19.88 12.50
C TRP A 355 8.97 19.30 11.98
N LEU A 356 9.25 19.43 10.69
CA LEU A 356 10.52 19.00 10.09
C LEU A 356 11.73 19.75 10.64
N SER A 357 11.54 21.00 11.07
CA SER A 357 12.60 21.84 11.63
C SER A 357 12.81 21.64 13.14
N CYS A 358 12.01 20.81 13.81
CA CYS A 358 12.16 20.58 15.24
C CYS A 358 13.38 19.69 15.54
N LYS A 359 13.83 19.65 16.80
CA LYS A 359 15.03 18.87 17.19
C LYS A 359 14.88 17.38 16.90
N ASN A 360 13.66 16.85 16.97
CA ASN A 360 13.37 15.45 16.66
C ASN A 360 12.09 15.34 15.82
N PRO A 361 12.19 15.45 14.49
CA PRO A 361 11.03 15.44 13.59
C PRO A 361 10.29 14.10 13.58
N GLU A 362 10.93 13.00 14.00
CA GLU A 362 10.32 11.67 14.04
C GLU A 362 9.07 11.59 14.95
N ILE A 363 9.00 12.45 15.98
CA ILE A 363 7.84 12.50 16.89
C ILE A 363 6.57 12.93 16.15
N HIS A 364 6.70 13.70 15.07
CA HIS A 364 5.59 14.21 14.27
C HIS A 364 5.41 13.43 12.96
N ALA A 365 6.04 12.27 12.82
CA ALA A 365 6.11 11.59 11.53
C ALA A 365 4.73 11.19 10.99
N LYS A 366 3.79 10.83 11.86
CA LYS A 366 2.42 10.48 11.47
C LYS A 366 1.62 11.71 11.09
N GLU A 367 1.70 12.77 11.89
CA GLU A 367 1.05 14.04 11.61
C GLU A 367 1.53 14.61 10.27
N ILE A 368 2.83 14.57 9.98
CA ILE A 368 3.39 14.99 8.69
C ILE A 368 2.82 14.14 7.54
N LEU A 369 2.74 12.82 7.72
CA LEU A 369 2.19 11.92 6.69
C LEU A 369 0.72 12.25 6.42
N ASP A 370 -0.08 12.41 7.47
CA ASP A 370 -1.51 12.64 7.40
C ASP A 370 -1.81 14.00 6.74
N GLU A 371 -1.11 15.08 7.14
CA GLU A 371 -1.25 16.40 6.49
C GLU A 371 -0.96 16.33 4.99
N LEU A 372 0.14 15.69 4.58
CA LEU A 372 0.48 15.53 3.17
C LEU A 372 -0.56 14.67 2.43
N ALA A 373 -1.09 13.62 3.07
CA ALA A 373 -2.15 12.79 2.49
C ALA A 373 -3.43 13.60 2.23
N HIS A 374 -3.84 14.41 3.22
CA HIS A 374 -5.03 15.26 3.11
C HIS A 374 -4.84 16.36 2.08
N ASP A 375 -3.69 17.03 2.05
CA ASP A 375 -3.40 18.10 1.09
C ASP A 375 -3.46 17.60 -0.36
N ILE A 376 -2.80 16.46 -0.63
CA ILE A 376 -2.81 15.84 -1.96
C ILE A 376 -4.25 15.46 -2.33
N SER A 377 -4.96 14.78 -1.43
CA SER A 377 -6.34 14.34 -1.69
C SER A 377 -7.27 15.52 -1.96
N MET A 378 -7.21 16.58 -1.15
CA MET A 378 -8.03 17.79 -1.29
C MET A 378 -7.85 18.43 -2.67
N VAL A 379 -6.61 18.72 -3.07
CA VAL A 379 -6.32 19.40 -4.34
C VAL A 379 -6.82 18.60 -5.54
N TYR A 380 -6.56 17.29 -5.55
CA TYR A 380 -6.98 16.43 -6.65
C TYR A 380 -8.49 16.19 -6.68
N LEU A 381 -9.16 16.08 -5.53
CA LEU A 381 -10.61 15.96 -5.48
C LEU A 381 -11.31 17.19 -6.08
N PHE A 382 -10.86 18.40 -5.73
CA PHE A 382 -11.39 19.62 -6.35
C PHE A 382 -11.09 19.68 -7.85
N SER A 383 -9.87 19.35 -8.27
CA SER A 383 -9.51 19.31 -9.69
C SER A 383 -10.38 18.34 -10.50
N ILE A 384 -10.66 17.14 -9.95
CA ILE A 384 -11.55 16.16 -10.59
C ILE A 384 -13.00 16.65 -10.61
N ALA A 385 -13.48 17.24 -9.52
CA ALA A 385 -14.84 17.77 -9.43
C ALA A 385 -15.14 18.87 -10.47
N GLU A 386 -14.14 19.67 -10.80
CA GLU A 386 -14.24 20.65 -11.89
C GLU A 386 -14.20 19.99 -13.26
N ALA A 387 -13.26 19.07 -13.50
CA ALA A 387 -13.12 18.40 -14.79
C ALA A 387 -14.35 17.55 -15.19
N GLU A 388 -14.99 16.88 -14.23
CA GLU A 388 -16.17 16.04 -14.49
C GLU A 388 -17.49 16.84 -14.53
N HIS A 389 -17.51 18.05 -13.97
CA HIS A 389 -18.71 18.86 -13.73
C HIS A 389 -19.88 18.10 -13.05
N GLY A 390 -19.60 16.99 -12.37
CA GLY A 390 -20.59 16.09 -11.79
C GLY A 390 -21.03 16.49 -10.38
N THR A 391 -22.29 16.20 -10.02
CA THR A 391 -22.79 16.45 -8.66
C THR A 391 -22.08 15.59 -7.61
N ARG A 392 -21.75 14.33 -7.94
CA ARG A 392 -21.03 13.41 -7.04
C ARG A 392 -19.65 13.96 -6.65
N SER A 393 -18.80 14.24 -7.64
CA SER A 393 -17.42 14.63 -7.39
C SER A 393 -17.33 15.96 -6.64
N LYS A 394 -18.24 16.90 -6.90
CA LYS A 394 -18.40 18.11 -6.08
C LYS A 394 -18.75 17.80 -4.62
N GLN A 395 -19.74 16.93 -4.36
CA GLN A 395 -20.13 16.55 -3.00
C GLN A 395 -18.99 15.85 -2.24
N VAL A 396 -18.27 14.95 -2.91
CA VAL A 396 -17.12 14.24 -2.36
C VAL A 396 -16.00 15.22 -2.01
N ALA A 397 -15.63 16.11 -2.94
CA ALA A 397 -14.57 17.10 -2.71
C ALA A 397 -14.91 18.05 -1.57
N SER A 398 -16.14 18.58 -1.54
CA SER A 398 -16.61 19.42 -0.45
C SER A 398 -16.61 18.68 0.89
N MET A 399 -17.17 17.46 0.94
CA MET A 399 -17.17 16.66 2.17
C MET A 399 -15.76 16.42 2.69
N PHE A 400 -14.83 16.00 1.82
CA PHE A 400 -13.44 15.77 2.20
C PHE A 400 -12.81 17.04 2.78
N TYR A 401 -13.01 18.18 2.13
CA TYR A 401 -12.54 19.47 2.62
C TYR A 401 -13.08 19.78 4.02
N PHE A 402 -14.38 19.61 4.25
CA PHE A 402 -14.98 19.90 5.55
C PHE A 402 -14.53 18.96 6.67
N MET A 403 -14.22 17.71 6.35
CA MET A 403 -13.73 16.75 7.34
C MET A 403 -12.34 17.12 7.86
N HIS A 404 -11.46 17.61 6.99
CA HIS A 404 -10.03 17.74 7.30
C HIS A 404 -9.54 19.19 7.44
N PHE A 405 -10.20 20.15 6.78
CA PHE A 405 -9.73 21.54 6.70
C PHE A 405 -10.78 22.57 7.12
N GLY A 406 -12.07 22.22 7.03
CA GLY A 406 -13.18 23.12 7.36
C GLY A 406 -13.57 23.13 8.85
N GLY A 407 -14.42 24.10 9.20
CA GLY A 407 -15.28 24.04 10.39
C GLY A 407 -16.67 23.47 10.03
N SER A 408 -17.39 22.90 10.99
CA SER A 408 -18.71 22.30 10.74
C SER A 408 -19.76 23.37 10.44
N THR A 409 -20.38 23.40 9.24
CA THR A 409 -21.80 23.83 9.01
C THR A 409 -22.29 23.92 7.55
N ASP A 410 -21.45 23.90 6.51
CA ASP A 410 -21.90 24.34 5.16
C ASP A 410 -22.58 23.27 4.26
N ILE A 411 -22.69 22.00 4.69
CA ILE A 411 -23.28 20.92 3.88
C ILE A 411 -24.47 20.22 4.54
N ASP A 412 -25.00 20.78 5.62
CA ASP A 412 -26.04 20.12 6.42
C ASP A 412 -27.31 19.83 5.62
N ASP A 413 -27.67 20.72 4.69
CA ASP A 413 -28.85 20.55 3.83
C ASP A 413 -28.75 19.35 2.88
N VAL A 414 -27.53 18.92 2.52
CA VAL A 414 -27.30 17.74 1.66
C VAL A 414 -27.77 16.46 2.35
N PHE A 415 -27.70 16.39 3.68
CA PHE A 415 -28.08 15.21 4.46
C PHE A 415 -29.58 15.12 4.75
N LEU A 416 -30.38 16.07 4.28
CA LEU A 416 -31.84 16.04 4.42
C LEU A 416 -32.52 15.24 3.30
N ASN A 417 -31.79 14.88 2.23
CA ASN A 417 -32.36 14.20 1.07
C ASN A 417 -31.56 12.94 0.66
N PRO A 418 -32.11 11.72 0.80
CA PRO A 418 -31.44 10.48 0.39
C PRO A 418 -31.05 10.41 -1.09
N ALA A 419 -31.70 11.19 -1.96
CA ALA A 419 -31.31 11.27 -3.37
C ALA A 419 -29.87 11.79 -3.55
N ALA A 420 -29.33 12.52 -2.57
CA ALA A 420 -28.01 13.13 -2.60
C ALA A 420 -26.87 12.11 -2.80
N ILE A 421 -27.03 10.87 -2.32
CA ILE A 421 -26.03 9.80 -2.46
C ILE A 421 -26.56 8.60 -3.24
N SER A 422 -27.66 8.76 -4.00
CA SER A 422 -28.28 7.68 -4.77
C SER A 422 -27.36 7.07 -5.84
N TRP A 423 -26.32 7.80 -6.26
CA TRP A 423 -25.30 7.32 -7.18
C TRP A 423 -24.42 6.21 -6.58
N MET A 424 -24.33 6.07 -5.24
CA MET A 424 -23.58 4.98 -4.59
C MET A 424 -24.13 3.60 -4.92
N GLY A 425 -25.42 3.49 -5.26
CA GLY A 425 -26.02 2.23 -5.69
C GLY A 425 -25.76 1.85 -7.14
N LYS A 426 -25.15 2.74 -7.94
CA LYS A 426 -24.90 2.57 -9.39
C LYS A 426 -23.44 2.28 -9.73
N LEU A 427 -22.53 2.48 -8.77
CA LEU A 427 -21.16 1.97 -8.77
C LEU A 427 -21.21 0.46 -8.49
#